data_AF-A0A3M1FLN1-F1
#
_entry.id   AF-A0A3M1FLN1-F1
#
_cell.length_a   1.000
_cell.length_b   1.000
_cell.length_c   1.000
_cell.angle_alpha   90.00
_cell.angle_beta   90.00
_cell.angle_gamma   90.00
#
_symmetry.space_group_name_H-M   'P 1'
#
loop_
_entity.id
_entity.type
_entity.pdbx_description
1 polymer ?
#
loop_
_entity_poly.entity_id
_entity_poly.type
_entity_poly.pdbx_seq_one_letter_code
_entity_poly.pdbx_strand_id
1 'polypeptide(L)'
;MVGGSYLFVLLVQLLAIYWTGSRGPWLGLAAGVYVFVLMLLTGLRPPRYRLWTSTWVGLGALGVVFLVLINVTPLGAGLRNMPYLGRLTTILESNEGTNLVRALIWEGVSEMVTPHEPLVFPDGQPDKVNFLRPLVGYGPEAMWVAYNKFYPPALAQVEARNASPDRSHNETWDSLAITGAFGFFAYVLMFLTLFYWALRWLGLITNRRDLYLFLALWLGGGVALSLIFYFWDGSWRFFGVALPTGFIAGFVLYVTLAVFLHPEMRMERQDQRRQLLIVAVLSAILAHYLEIHFGIAIAATRTYFWVYSAVLLALGMGWLTPEPFAAPVTGPVPAQTGSGGGRRRRTRRST
;
A
#
# COMPACT_ATOMS: atom_id res chain seq x y z
N MET A 1 24.36 4.08 17.45
CA MET A 1 24.15 5.12 16.42
C MET A 1 23.07 4.71 15.41
N VAL A 2 23.16 3.54 14.77
CA VAL A 2 22.17 3.07 13.76
C VAL A 2 20.72 3.02 14.28
N GLY A 3 20.48 2.45 15.47
CA GLY A 3 19.13 2.42 16.06
C GLY A 3 18.55 3.82 16.35
N GLY A 4 19.40 4.78 16.71
CA GLY A 4 19.00 6.18 16.89
C GLY A 4 18.61 6.84 15.56
N SER A 5 19.33 6.53 14.47
CA SER A 5 18.99 6.99 13.12
C SER A 5 17.64 6.45 12.66
N TYR A 6 17.35 5.16 12.88
CA TYR A 6 16.03 4.60 12.54
C TYR A 6 14.91 5.20 13.38
N LEU A 7 15.13 5.41 14.68
CA LEU A 7 14.16 6.09 15.54
C LEU A 7 13.90 7.53 15.07
N PHE A 8 14.95 8.26 14.70
CA PHE A 8 14.82 9.60 14.15
C PHE A 8 13.98 9.61 12.86
N VAL A 9 14.27 8.72 11.92
CA VAL A 9 13.48 8.58 10.67
C VAL A 9 12.02 8.27 10.97
N LEU A 10 11.75 7.33 11.89
CA LEU A 10 10.39 7.00 12.30
C LEU A 10 9.66 8.21 12.89
N LEU A 11 10.30 8.95 13.79
CA LEU A 11 9.71 10.15 14.40
C LEU A 11 9.40 11.22 13.34
N VAL A 12 10.34 11.47 12.42
CA VAL A 12 10.14 12.43 11.32
C VAL A 12 8.97 12.00 10.42
N GLN A 13 8.86 10.71 10.09
CA GLN A 13 7.75 10.18 9.29
C GLN A 13 6.41 10.35 10.01
N LEU A 14 6.33 10.04 11.32
CA LEU A 14 5.12 10.20 12.11
C LEU A 14 4.71 11.68 12.23
N LEU A 15 5.68 12.58 12.42
CA LEU A 15 5.41 14.02 12.44
C LEU A 15 4.92 14.52 11.08
N ALA A 16 5.50 14.06 9.97
CA ALA A 16 5.04 14.41 8.63
C ALA A 16 3.59 13.93 8.39
N ILE A 17 3.25 12.70 8.76
CA ILE A 17 1.88 12.18 8.65
C ILE A 17 0.91 13.00 9.50
N TYR A 18 1.29 13.34 10.74
CA TYR A 18 0.47 14.14 11.63
C TYR A 18 0.23 15.55 11.07
N TRP A 19 1.30 16.26 10.69
CA TRP A 19 1.22 17.67 10.26
C TRP A 19 0.59 17.85 8.88
N THR A 20 0.72 16.88 7.97
CA THR A 20 0.06 16.94 6.66
C THR A 20 -1.46 16.77 6.75
N GLY A 21 -1.95 16.12 7.82
CA GLY A 21 -3.37 15.83 8.02
C GLY A 21 -3.98 14.95 6.91
N SER A 22 -3.17 14.30 6.08
CA SER A 22 -3.64 13.54 4.91
C SER A 22 -4.22 12.20 5.35
N ARG A 23 -5.45 11.90 4.92
CA ARG A 23 -6.18 10.67 5.33
C ARG A 23 -5.53 9.40 4.78
N GLY A 24 -5.03 9.43 3.54
CA GLY A 24 -4.39 8.28 2.90
C GLY A 24 -3.22 7.73 3.73
N PRO A 25 -2.22 8.56 4.11
CA PRO A 25 -1.14 8.15 4.99
C PRO A 25 -1.58 7.65 6.37
N TRP A 26 -2.61 8.23 6.99
CA TRP A 26 -3.17 7.72 8.25
C TRP A 26 -3.78 6.31 8.09
N LEU A 27 -4.58 6.11 7.06
CA LEU A 27 -5.20 4.81 6.76
C LEU A 27 -4.14 3.76 6.37
N GLY A 28 -3.18 4.14 5.53
CA GLY A 28 -2.05 3.30 5.14
C GLY A 28 -1.20 2.88 6.33
N LEU A 29 -0.84 3.83 7.22
CA LEU A 29 -0.10 3.53 8.44
C LEU A 29 -0.88 2.59 9.36
N ALA A 30 -2.16 2.89 9.63
CA ALA A 30 -3.00 2.07 10.49
C ALA A 30 -3.12 0.64 9.97
N ALA A 31 -3.40 0.47 8.67
CA ALA A 31 -3.51 -0.85 8.06
C ALA A 31 -2.16 -1.58 7.96
N GLY A 32 -1.08 -0.86 7.66
CA GLY A 32 0.28 -1.40 7.66
C GLY A 32 0.68 -1.97 9.01
N VAL A 33 0.46 -1.20 10.10
CA VAL A 33 0.69 -1.64 11.47
C VAL A 33 -0.23 -2.81 11.82
N TYR A 34 -1.52 -2.74 11.43
CA TYR A 34 -2.47 -3.82 11.66
C TYR A 34 -2.01 -5.14 11.05
N VAL A 35 -1.64 -5.14 9.76
CA VAL A 35 -1.14 -6.33 9.08
C VAL A 35 0.20 -6.78 9.65
N PHE A 36 1.09 -5.85 9.98
CA PHE A 36 2.40 -6.17 10.58
C PHE A 36 2.23 -6.98 11.86
N VAL A 37 1.40 -6.49 12.79
CA VAL A 37 1.11 -7.20 14.05
C VAL A 37 0.41 -8.53 13.79
N LEU A 38 -0.57 -8.57 12.88
CA LEU A 38 -1.26 -9.81 12.52
C LEU A 38 -0.28 -10.87 12.00
N MET A 39 0.64 -10.48 11.12
CA MET A 39 1.68 -11.36 10.57
C MET A 39 2.70 -11.79 11.63
N LEU A 40 3.08 -10.90 12.55
CA LEU A 40 3.95 -11.26 13.68
C LEU A 40 3.29 -12.31 14.58
N LEU A 41 2.01 -12.14 14.93
CA LEU A 41 1.27 -13.12 15.73
C LEU A 41 1.17 -14.46 15.00
N THR A 42 0.94 -14.40 13.69
CA THR A 42 0.80 -15.56 12.81
C THR A 42 2.11 -16.35 12.66
N GLY A 43 3.24 -15.65 12.52
CA GLY A 43 4.55 -16.28 12.30
C GLY A 43 5.31 -16.63 13.57
N LEU A 44 5.39 -15.72 14.55
CA LEU A 44 6.15 -15.96 15.80
C LEU A 44 5.43 -16.93 16.75
N ARG A 45 4.10 -16.91 16.71
CA ARG A 45 3.20 -17.73 17.54
C ARG A 45 3.58 -17.74 19.02
N PRO A 46 3.44 -16.59 19.72
CA PRO A 46 3.63 -16.54 21.16
C PRO A 46 2.66 -17.48 21.90
N PRO A 47 2.89 -17.77 23.19
CA PRO A 47 1.92 -18.50 24.00
C PRO A 47 0.53 -17.87 23.88
N ARG A 48 -0.50 -18.72 23.68
CA ARG A 48 -1.89 -18.28 23.42
C ARG A 48 -2.05 -17.46 22.12
N TYR A 49 -1.24 -17.70 21.09
CA TYR A 49 -1.30 -16.98 19.80
C TYR A 49 -2.71 -16.90 19.20
N ARG A 50 -3.54 -17.94 19.34
CA ARG A 50 -4.93 -17.94 18.86
C ARG A 50 -5.77 -16.88 19.55
N LEU A 51 -5.67 -16.78 20.88
CA LEU A 51 -6.34 -15.73 21.64
C LEU A 51 -5.85 -14.36 21.21
N TRP A 52 -4.53 -14.15 21.12
CA TRP A 52 -3.97 -12.87 20.69
C TRP A 52 -4.38 -12.48 19.27
N THR A 53 -4.43 -13.44 18.36
CA THR A 53 -4.90 -13.23 16.98
C THR A 53 -6.37 -12.85 16.97
N SER A 54 -7.23 -13.61 17.66
CA SER A 54 -8.66 -13.30 17.77
C SER A 54 -8.90 -11.94 18.42
N THR A 55 -8.16 -11.59 19.47
CA THR A 55 -8.24 -10.28 20.13
C THR A 55 -7.79 -9.18 19.17
N TRP A 56 -6.68 -9.35 18.44
CA TRP A 56 -6.19 -8.36 17.50
C TRP A 56 -7.15 -8.13 16.34
N VAL A 57 -7.71 -9.21 15.80
CA VAL A 57 -8.75 -9.14 14.76
C VAL A 57 -10.02 -8.48 15.29
N GLY A 58 -10.43 -8.82 16.51
CA GLY A 58 -11.56 -8.19 17.19
C GLY A 58 -11.34 -6.69 17.39
N LEU A 59 -10.16 -6.26 17.83
CA LEU A 59 -9.80 -4.85 17.96
C LEU A 59 -9.79 -4.13 16.62
N GLY A 60 -9.28 -4.76 15.56
CA GLY A 60 -9.36 -4.22 14.20
C GLY A 60 -10.80 -4.03 13.73
N ALA A 61 -11.65 -5.03 13.92
CA ALA A 61 -13.07 -4.96 13.58
C ALA A 61 -13.80 -3.88 14.39
N LEU A 62 -13.55 -3.80 15.70
CA LEU A 62 -14.07 -2.73 16.56
C LEU A 62 -13.59 -1.35 16.10
N GLY A 63 -12.33 -1.22 15.69
CA GLY A 63 -11.79 0.02 15.15
C GLY A 63 -12.48 0.46 13.86
N VAL A 64 -12.75 -0.47 12.94
CA VAL A 64 -13.52 -0.20 11.71
C VAL A 64 -14.96 0.20 12.04
N VAL A 65 -15.63 -0.55 12.93
CA VAL A 65 -17.00 -0.22 13.38
C VAL A 65 -17.02 1.16 14.04
N PHE A 66 -16.07 1.46 14.90
CA PHE A 66 -15.94 2.76 15.53
C PHE A 66 -15.73 3.87 14.49
N LEU A 67 -14.84 3.69 13.52
CA LEU A 67 -14.65 4.62 12.41
C LEU A 67 -15.95 4.86 11.63
N VAL A 68 -16.69 3.81 11.30
CA VAL A 68 -18.00 3.95 10.63
C VAL A 68 -18.95 4.75 11.52
N LEU A 69 -19.09 4.39 12.80
CA LEU A 69 -19.99 5.04 13.74
C LEU A 69 -19.70 6.53 13.92
N ILE A 70 -18.43 6.95 14.07
CA ILE A 70 -18.10 8.37 14.22
C ILE A 70 -18.33 9.18 12.93
N ASN A 71 -18.46 8.52 11.77
CA ASN A 71 -18.75 9.17 10.49
C ASN A 71 -20.25 9.23 10.20
N VAL A 72 -21.03 8.23 10.59
CA VAL A 72 -22.47 8.13 10.24
C VAL A 72 -23.41 8.56 11.38
N THR A 73 -22.89 8.75 12.58
CA THR A 73 -23.69 9.13 13.76
C THR A 73 -23.15 10.41 14.42
N PRO A 74 -23.93 11.05 15.32
CA PRO A 74 -23.46 12.22 16.09
C PRO A 74 -22.29 11.94 17.05
N LEU A 75 -21.85 10.69 17.22
CA LEU A 75 -20.71 10.34 18.08
C LEU A 75 -19.43 11.09 17.70
N GLY A 76 -19.25 11.42 16.41
CA GLY A 76 -18.10 12.20 15.93
C GLY A 76 -18.24 13.71 16.10
N ALA A 77 -19.40 14.25 16.50
CA ALA A 77 -19.68 15.69 16.44
C ALA A 77 -18.68 16.54 17.26
N GLY A 78 -18.32 16.08 18.48
CA GLY A 78 -17.33 16.77 19.31
C GLY A 78 -15.90 16.71 18.76
N LEU A 79 -15.59 15.69 17.95
CA LEU A 79 -14.28 15.49 17.33
C LEU A 79 -14.11 16.31 16.04
N ARG A 80 -15.21 16.69 15.36
CA ARG A 80 -15.20 17.44 14.08
C ARG A 80 -14.40 18.74 14.15
N ASN A 81 -14.51 19.45 15.27
CA ASN A 81 -13.85 20.74 15.46
C ASN A 81 -12.39 20.62 15.94
N MET A 82 -11.91 19.41 16.24
CA MET A 82 -10.53 19.21 16.66
C MET A 82 -9.60 19.20 15.45
N PRO A 83 -8.49 19.96 15.48
CA PRO A 83 -7.47 19.91 14.43
C PRO A 83 -7.01 18.47 14.20
N TYR A 84 -6.86 18.08 12.94
CA TYR A 84 -6.43 16.75 12.47
C TYR A 84 -7.40 15.59 12.77
N LEU A 85 -7.92 15.48 13.99
CA LEU A 85 -8.86 14.42 14.40
C LEU A 85 -10.24 14.57 13.73
N GLY A 86 -10.70 15.80 13.50
CA GLY A 86 -11.96 16.03 12.79
C GLY A 86 -11.98 15.43 11.39
N ARG A 87 -10.83 15.29 10.74
CA ARG A 87 -10.73 14.66 9.41
C ARG A 87 -11.07 13.17 9.42
N LEU A 88 -10.95 12.49 10.57
CA LEU A 88 -11.33 11.07 10.72
C LEU A 88 -12.85 10.88 10.81
N THR A 89 -13.58 11.91 11.24
CA THR A 89 -15.06 11.89 11.37
C THR A 89 -15.80 12.20 10.08
N THR A 90 -15.07 12.57 9.03
CA THR A 90 -15.60 12.99 7.73
C THR A 90 -14.96 12.21 6.58
N ILE A 91 -14.39 11.03 6.86
CA ILE A 91 -13.78 10.13 5.86
C ILE A 91 -14.84 9.56 4.93
N LEU A 92 -15.98 9.11 5.48
CA LEU A 92 -17.05 8.48 4.71
C LEU A 92 -18.06 9.50 4.14
N GLU A 93 -17.97 10.77 4.54
CA GLU A 93 -18.80 11.83 3.99
C GLU A 93 -18.35 12.16 2.57
N SER A 94 -19.14 11.78 1.56
CA SER A 94 -18.87 12.03 0.15
C SER A 94 -19.46 13.35 -0.37
N ASN A 95 -20.24 14.07 0.45
CA ASN A 95 -21.08 15.18 -0.02
C ASN A 95 -20.53 16.57 0.35
N GLU A 96 -19.35 16.64 0.96
CA GLU A 96 -18.76 17.91 1.41
C GLU A 96 -17.26 18.03 1.07
N GLY A 97 -16.84 19.27 0.81
CA GLY A 97 -15.44 19.66 0.64
C GLY A 97 -14.67 18.82 -0.38
N THR A 98 -13.44 18.44 0.00
CA THR A 98 -12.53 17.67 -0.89
C THR A 98 -13.01 16.26 -1.23
N ASN A 99 -13.92 15.68 -0.43
CA ASN A 99 -14.47 14.35 -0.72
C ASN A 99 -15.55 14.41 -1.80
N LEU A 100 -16.34 15.48 -1.84
CA LEU A 100 -17.30 15.72 -2.93
C LEU A 100 -16.60 15.89 -4.26
N VAL A 101 -15.53 16.68 -4.29
CA VAL A 101 -14.67 16.83 -5.48
C VAL A 101 -14.22 15.46 -5.98
N ARG A 102 -13.69 14.59 -5.11
CA ARG A 102 -13.26 13.24 -5.48
C ARG A 102 -14.41 12.36 -5.98
N ALA A 103 -15.55 12.37 -5.30
CA ALA A 103 -16.70 11.56 -5.69
C ALA A 103 -17.22 11.95 -7.08
N LEU A 104 -17.26 13.25 -7.39
CA LEU A 104 -17.63 13.76 -8.71
C LEU A 104 -16.56 13.44 -9.77
N ILE A 105 -15.26 13.53 -9.43
CA ILE A 105 -14.19 13.10 -10.33
C ILE A 105 -14.33 11.62 -10.66
N TRP A 106 -14.59 10.77 -9.67
CA TRP A 106 -14.77 9.34 -9.87
C TRP A 106 -16.00 9.00 -10.69
N GLU A 107 -17.08 9.78 -10.56
CA GLU A 107 -18.27 9.66 -11.41
C GLU A 107 -17.89 9.91 -12.87
N GLY A 108 -17.28 11.06 -13.19
CA GLY A 108 -16.83 11.36 -14.54
C GLY A 108 -15.81 10.35 -15.09
N VAL A 109 -14.86 9.88 -14.27
CA VAL A 109 -13.89 8.86 -14.72
C VAL A 109 -14.58 7.53 -14.98
N SER A 110 -15.58 7.15 -14.18
CA SER A 110 -16.34 5.92 -14.39
C SER A 110 -17.09 5.92 -15.73
N GLU A 111 -17.61 7.09 -16.15
CA GLU A 111 -18.18 7.28 -17.47
C GLU A 111 -17.11 7.28 -18.58
N MET A 112 -15.96 7.92 -18.33
CA MET A 112 -14.84 8.00 -19.28
C MET A 112 -14.21 6.65 -19.63
N VAL A 113 -14.19 5.70 -18.69
CA VAL A 113 -13.55 4.38 -18.89
C VAL A 113 -14.51 3.29 -19.35
N THR A 114 -15.82 3.57 -19.39
CA THR A 114 -16.84 2.66 -19.92
C THR A 114 -17.11 2.94 -21.40
N PRO A 115 -17.76 2.03 -22.14
CA PRO A 115 -18.11 2.30 -23.53
C PRO A 115 -18.97 3.56 -23.66
N HIS A 116 -18.48 4.55 -24.40
CA HIS A 116 -19.15 5.84 -24.63
C HIS A 116 -18.95 6.30 -26.07
N GLU A 117 -19.64 7.38 -26.48
CA GLU A 117 -19.44 8.01 -27.78
C GLU A 117 -18.01 8.55 -27.96
N PRO A 118 -17.39 8.47 -29.16
CA PRO A 118 -16.06 8.97 -29.42
C PRO A 118 -15.80 10.40 -28.94
N LEU A 119 -14.59 10.66 -28.45
CA LEU A 119 -14.12 12.03 -28.27
C LEU A 119 -14.01 12.71 -29.63
N VAL A 120 -14.19 14.04 -29.66
CA VAL A 120 -14.00 14.86 -30.86
C VAL A 120 -12.75 15.70 -30.63
N PHE A 121 -11.76 15.55 -31.51
CA PHE A 121 -10.53 16.33 -31.46
C PHE A 121 -10.75 17.77 -31.92
N PRO A 122 -9.82 18.70 -31.65
CA PRO A 122 -9.96 20.10 -32.07
C PRO A 122 -10.11 20.32 -33.58
N ASP A 123 -9.66 19.37 -34.41
CA ASP A 123 -9.83 19.38 -35.86
C ASP A 123 -11.19 18.84 -36.33
N GLY A 124 -12.08 18.49 -35.39
CA GLY A 124 -13.41 17.93 -35.63
C GLY A 124 -13.42 16.43 -35.92
N GLN A 125 -12.27 15.76 -35.98
CA GLN A 125 -12.24 14.31 -36.20
C GLN A 125 -12.62 13.55 -34.93
N PRO A 126 -13.40 12.46 -35.05
CA PRO A 126 -13.68 11.59 -33.92
C PRO A 126 -12.47 10.72 -33.58
N ASP A 127 -12.35 10.31 -32.31
CA ASP A 127 -11.40 9.31 -31.86
C ASP A 127 -11.69 7.94 -32.49
N LYS A 128 -10.97 7.63 -33.58
CA LYS A 128 -11.15 6.39 -34.37
C LYS A 128 -10.89 5.12 -33.56
N VAL A 129 -10.15 5.21 -32.45
CA VAL A 129 -9.83 4.08 -31.58
C VAL A 129 -10.62 4.10 -30.27
N ASN A 130 -11.69 4.89 -30.19
CA ASN A 130 -12.54 5.01 -29.01
C ASN A 130 -13.01 3.65 -28.46
N PHE A 131 -13.37 2.72 -29.34
CA PHE A 131 -13.82 1.39 -28.95
C PHE A 131 -12.76 0.56 -28.19
N LEU A 132 -11.48 0.91 -28.33
CA LEU A 132 -10.38 0.30 -27.59
C LEU A 132 -10.08 1.00 -26.26
N ARG A 133 -10.58 2.22 -26.02
CA ARG A 133 -10.26 3.01 -24.82
C ARG A 133 -10.58 2.29 -23.51
N PRO A 134 -11.71 1.56 -23.37
CA PRO A 134 -11.94 0.76 -22.17
C PRO A 134 -10.86 -0.31 -21.92
N LEU A 135 -10.17 -0.78 -22.97
CA LEU A 135 -9.15 -1.83 -22.88
C LEU A 135 -7.73 -1.30 -22.72
N VAL A 136 -7.38 -0.21 -23.41
CA VAL A 136 -6.00 0.33 -23.46
C VAL A 136 -5.82 1.72 -22.85
N GLY A 137 -6.91 2.38 -22.47
CA GLY A 137 -6.90 3.71 -21.86
C GLY A 137 -6.54 4.83 -22.81
N TYR A 138 -6.22 5.98 -22.21
CA TYR A 138 -5.90 7.23 -22.91
C TYR A 138 -4.40 7.55 -22.94
N GLY A 139 -3.59 6.81 -22.18
CA GLY A 139 -2.15 7.03 -22.04
C GLY A 139 -1.77 7.90 -20.83
N PRO A 140 -0.46 7.94 -20.50
CA PRO A 140 0.04 8.73 -19.37
C PRO A 140 -0.18 10.23 -19.61
N GLU A 141 -0.49 10.97 -18.54
CA GLU A 141 -0.74 12.41 -18.55
C GLU A 141 -1.83 12.89 -19.53
N ALA A 142 -2.71 12.01 -20.00
CA ALA A 142 -3.76 12.33 -20.97
C ALA A 142 -5.14 12.62 -20.33
N MET A 143 -5.31 12.29 -19.04
CA MET A 143 -6.61 12.41 -18.35
C MET A 143 -7.15 13.84 -18.41
N TRP A 144 -6.34 14.86 -18.12
CA TRP A 144 -6.79 16.26 -18.11
C TRP A 144 -7.37 16.76 -19.45
N VAL A 145 -6.97 16.12 -20.57
CA VAL A 145 -7.52 16.43 -21.91
C VAL A 145 -8.80 15.64 -22.17
N ALA A 146 -8.74 14.31 -21.94
CA ALA A 146 -9.84 13.39 -22.23
C ALA A 146 -11.06 13.59 -21.31
N TYR A 147 -10.82 14.02 -20.07
CA TYR A 147 -11.82 14.11 -19.02
C TYR A 147 -12.86 15.21 -19.25
N ASN A 148 -12.53 16.26 -20.03
CA ASN A 148 -13.42 17.43 -20.19
C ASN A 148 -14.83 17.08 -20.70
N LYS A 149 -14.97 16.03 -21.53
CA LYS A 149 -16.29 15.56 -22.01
C LYS A 149 -17.14 14.94 -20.88
N PHE A 150 -16.49 14.37 -19.88
CA PHE A 150 -17.09 13.66 -18.75
C PHE A 150 -17.11 14.49 -17.48
N TYR A 151 -16.76 15.77 -17.56
CA TYR A 151 -16.71 16.68 -16.43
C TYR A 151 -18.14 16.95 -15.92
N PRO A 152 -18.50 16.53 -14.69
CA PRO A 152 -19.86 16.72 -14.19
C PRO A 152 -20.14 18.21 -13.95
N PRO A 153 -21.30 18.76 -14.34
CA PRO A 153 -21.63 20.16 -14.11
C PRO A 153 -21.55 20.59 -12.63
N ALA A 154 -21.87 19.68 -11.71
CA ALA A 154 -21.77 19.92 -10.27
C ALA A 154 -20.33 20.21 -9.81
N LEU A 155 -19.32 19.64 -10.48
CA LEU A 155 -17.91 19.83 -10.12
C LEU A 155 -17.47 21.29 -10.32
N ALA A 156 -18.03 21.98 -11.33
CA ALA A 156 -17.76 23.39 -11.59
C ALA A 156 -18.26 24.33 -10.48
N GLN A 157 -19.14 23.86 -9.59
CA GLN A 157 -19.66 24.65 -8.47
C GLN A 157 -18.78 24.55 -7.21
N VAL A 158 -17.95 23.51 -7.12
CA VAL A 158 -17.17 23.18 -5.91
C VAL A 158 -15.67 23.29 -6.12
N GLU A 159 -15.20 23.19 -7.37
CA GLU A 159 -13.79 23.36 -7.73
C GLU A 159 -13.48 24.79 -8.22
N ALA A 160 -12.20 25.16 -8.19
CA ALA A 160 -11.75 26.43 -8.75
C ALA A 160 -12.05 26.49 -10.26
N ARG A 161 -12.50 27.65 -10.76
CA ARG A 161 -12.93 27.84 -12.16
C ARG A 161 -11.86 27.54 -13.22
N ASN A 162 -10.59 27.53 -12.83
CA ASN A 162 -9.43 27.25 -13.68
C ASN A 162 -8.79 25.88 -13.39
N ALA A 163 -9.38 25.08 -12.51
CA ALA A 163 -8.91 23.73 -12.23
C ALA A 163 -9.60 22.76 -13.19
N SER A 164 -8.81 21.86 -13.77
CA SER A 164 -9.30 20.67 -14.47
C SER A 164 -8.57 19.47 -13.88
N PRO A 165 -9.29 18.42 -13.45
CA PRO A 165 -8.67 17.24 -12.87
C PRO A 165 -7.68 16.57 -13.84
N ASP A 166 -6.42 16.51 -13.43
CA ASP A 166 -5.35 15.77 -14.13
C ASP A 166 -5.14 14.36 -13.55
N ARG A 167 -5.69 14.11 -12.36
CA ARG A 167 -5.71 12.83 -11.64
C ARG A 167 -7.05 12.59 -10.98
N SER A 168 -7.37 11.32 -10.77
CA SER A 168 -8.56 10.90 -10.04
C SER A 168 -8.38 10.88 -8.52
N HIS A 169 -7.17 11.07 -8.01
CA HIS A 169 -6.82 10.84 -6.59
C HIS A 169 -7.14 9.41 -6.11
N ASN A 170 -7.09 8.45 -7.03
CA ASN A 170 -7.31 7.04 -6.76
C ASN A 170 -6.60 6.17 -7.81
N GLU A 171 -5.67 5.32 -7.38
CA GLU A 171 -4.87 4.53 -8.33
C GLU A 171 -5.69 3.57 -9.22
N THR A 172 -6.85 3.08 -8.76
CA THR A 172 -7.71 2.21 -9.60
C THR A 172 -8.28 2.99 -10.78
N TRP A 173 -8.77 4.20 -10.52
CA TRP A 173 -9.30 5.08 -11.56
C TRP A 173 -8.20 5.62 -12.47
N ASP A 174 -7.06 6.02 -11.91
CA ASP A 174 -5.90 6.46 -12.69
C ASP A 174 -5.38 5.33 -13.59
N SER A 175 -5.24 4.11 -13.09
CA SER A 175 -4.76 2.98 -13.91
C SER A 175 -5.72 2.61 -15.03
N LEU A 176 -7.04 2.62 -14.79
CA LEU A 176 -8.05 2.42 -15.84
C LEU A 176 -8.02 3.55 -16.88
N ALA A 177 -7.97 4.80 -16.44
CA ALA A 177 -7.90 5.95 -17.35
C ALA A 177 -6.63 5.94 -18.21
N ILE A 178 -5.48 5.62 -17.62
CA ILE A 178 -4.17 5.67 -18.29
C ILE A 178 -3.94 4.46 -19.19
N THR A 179 -4.25 3.26 -18.69
CA THR A 179 -3.82 1.99 -19.31
C THR A 179 -4.97 1.08 -19.73
N GLY A 180 -6.21 1.45 -19.41
CA GLY A 180 -7.40 0.64 -19.65
C GLY A 180 -7.41 -0.64 -18.83
N ALA A 181 -8.36 -1.53 -19.15
CA ALA A 181 -8.53 -2.80 -18.47
C ALA A 181 -7.25 -3.66 -18.48
N PHE A 182 -6.47 -3.68 -19.57
CA PHE A 182 -5.29 -4.54 -19.64
C PHE A 182 -4.19 -4.12 -18.67
N GLY A 183 -3.85 -2.83 -18.62
CA GLY A 183 -2.84 -2.37 -17.68
C GLY A 183 -3.35 -2.40 -16.24
N PHE A 184 -4.64 -2.15 -16.01
CA PHE A 184 -5.24 -2.35 -14.68
C PHE A 184 -5.16 -3.81 -14.22
N PHE A 185 -5.46 -4.78 -15.08
CA PHE A 185 -5.30 -6.20 -14.74
C PHE A 185 -3.83 -6.56 -14.47
N ALA A 186 -2.89 -6.07 -15.28
CA ALA A 186 -1.47 -6.27 -15.03
C ALA A 186 -1.04 -5.70 -13.66
N TYR A 187 -1.53 -4.51 -13.32
CA TYR A 187 -1.31 -3.87 -12.04
C TYR A 187 -1.87 -4.69 -10.86
N VAL A 188 -3.11 -5.15 -10.96
CA VAL A 188 -3.75 -6.00 -9.94
C VAL A 188 -3.00 -7.33 -9.79
N LEU A 189 -2.59 -7.95 -10.90
CA LEU A 189 -1.80 -9.19 -10.90
C LEU A 189 -0.42 -8.99 -10.27
N MET A 190 0.22 -7.84 -10.48
CA MET A 190 1.48 -7.51 -9.82
C MET A 190 1.34 -7.57 -8.29
N PHE A 191 0.34 -6.89 -7.71
CA PHE A 191 0.09 -6.97 -6.26
C PHE A 191 -0.28 -8.38 -5.80
N LEU A 192 -1.15 -9.06 -6.56
CA LEU A 192 -1.52 -10.45 -6.25
C LEU A 192 -0.30 -11.37 -6.19
N THR A 193 0.64 -11.25 -7.13
CA THR A 193 1.86 -12.07 -7.14
C THR A 193 2.77 -11.75 -5.97
N LEU A 194 2.95 -10.48 -5.60
CA LEU A 194 3.72 -10.09 -4.41
C LEU A 194 3.10 -10.66 -3.13
N PHE A 195 1.77 -10.56 -2.98
CA PHE A 195 1.07 -11.12 -1.83
C PHE A 195 1.17 -12.65 -1.79
N TYR A 196 0.91 -13.31 -2.92
CA TYR A 196 1.03 -14.76 -3.04
C TYR A 196 2.41 -15.26 -2.65
N TRP A 197 3.47 -14.70 -3.24
CA TRP A 197 4.84 -15.15 -2.98
C TRP A 197 5.29 -14.84 -1.56
N ALA A 198 4.93 -13.68 -1.00
CA ALA A 198 5.23 -13.38 0.39
C ALA A 198 4.56 -14.37 1.36
N LEU A 199 3.27 -14.66 1.16
CA LEU A 199 2.54 -15.66 1.95
C LEU A 199 3.11 -17.08 1.76
N ARG A 200 3.54 -17.42 0.53
CA ARG A 200 4.18 -18.69 0.21
C ARG A 200 5.53 -18.84 0.95
N TRP A 201 6.38 -17.83 0.91
CA TRP A 201 7.68 -17.84 1.60
C TRP A 201 7.56 -17.81 3.12
N LEU A 202 6.47 -17.25 3.65
CA LEU A 202 6.13 -17.32 5.07
C LEU A 202 5.47 -18.65 5.48
N GLY A 203 5.25 -19.58 4.55
CA GLY A 203 4.64 -20.87 4.83
C GLY A 203 3.14 -20.83 5.11
N LEU A 204 2.46 -19.74 4.73
CA LEU A 204 1.00 -19.59 4.90
C LEU A 204 0.22 -20.26 3.78
N ILE A 205 0.74 -20.18 2.55
CA ILE A 205 0.17 -20.91 1.39
C ILE A 205 1.05 -22.12 1.10
N THR A 206 0.70 -23.29 1.62
CA THR A 206 1.52 -24.52 1.45
C THR A 206 1.04 -25.38 0.29
N ASN A 207 -0.27 -25.44 0.08
CA ASN A 207 -0.90 -26.35 -0.87
C ASN A 207 -1.94 -25.66 -1.77
N ARG A 208 -2.54 -26.41 -2.71
CA ARG A 208 -3.54 -25.87 -3.66
C ARG A 208 -4.82 -25.39 -2.96
N ARG A 209 -5.22 -26.01 -1.85
CA ARG A 209 -6.42 -25.61 -1.10
C ARG A 209 -6.21 -24.24 -0.46
N ASP A 210 -5.04 -24.01 0.11
CA ASP A 210 -4.64 -22.70 0.65
C ASP A 210 -4.68 -21.62 -0.43
N LEU A 211 -4.14 -21.92 -1.61
CA LEU A 211 -4.15 -21.01 -2.74
C LEU A 211 -5.59 -20.67 -3.17
N TYR A 212 -6.45 -21.68 -3.36
CA TYR A 212 -7.83 -21.44 -3.77
C TYR A 212 -8.62 -20.69 -2.71
N LEU A 213 -8.41 -20.99 -1.42
CA LEU A 213 -9.03 -20.24 -0.33
C LEU A 213 -8.56 -18.78 -0.34
N PHE A 214 -7.26 -18.53 -0.48
CA PHE A 214 -6.71 -17.18 -0.57
C PHE A 214 -7.31 -16.41 -1.75
N LEU A 215 -7.29 -16.99 -2.95
CA LEU A 215 -7.83 -16.36 -4.15
C LEU A 215 -9.34 -16.13 -4.04
N ALA A 216 -10.10 -17.08 -3.48
CA ALA A 216 -11.53 -16.93 -3.28
C ALA A 216 -11.87 -15.81 -2.30
N LEU A 217 -11.16 -15.70 -1.18
CA LEU A 217 -11.39 -14.63 -0.20
C LEU A 217 -10.91 -13.27 -0.73
N TRP A 218 -9.75 -13.22 -1.38
CA TRP A 218 -9.20 -12.01 -1.97
C TRP A 218 -10.09 -11.47 -3.09
N LEU A 219 -10.37 -12.27 -4.12
CA LEU A 219 -11.23 -11.86 -5.24
C LEU A 219 -12.67 -11.66 -4.79
N GLY A 220 -13.19 -12.59 -3.98
CA GLY A 220 -14.56 -12.52 -3.44
C GLY A 220 -14.76 -11.28 -2.58
N GLY A 221 -13.79 -10.89 -1.76
CA GLY A 221 -13.83 -9.66 -0.96
C GLY A 221 -13.91 -8.41 -1.84
N GLY A 222 -13.08 -8.33 -2.88
CA GLY A 222 -13.11 -7.22 -3.85
C GLY A 222 -14.44 -7.11 -4.58
N VAL A 223 -14.94 -8.23 -5.12
CA VAL A 223 -16.23 -8.29 -5.83
C VAL A 223 -17.38 -7.95 -4.90
N ALA A 224 -17.44 -8.57 -3.72
CA ALA A 224 -18.52 -8.35 -2.75
C ALA A 224 -18.59 -6.87 -2.33
N LEU A 225 -17.46 -6.25 -1.98
CA LEU A 225 -17.46 -4.86 -1.55
C LEU A 225 -17.82 -3.91 -2.70
N SER A 226 -17.33 -4.18 -3.91
CA SER A 226 -17.70 -3.39 -5.10
C SER A 226 -19.20 -3.44 -5.38
N LEU A 227 -19.81 -4.63 -5.29
CA LEU A 227 -21.25 -4.80 -5.48
C LEU A 227 -22.07 -4.14 -4.38
N ILE A 228 -21.65 -4.24 -3.11
CA ILE A 228 -22.31 -3.55 -2.00
C ILE A 228 -22.36 -2.04 -2.26
N PHE A 229 -21.24 -1.43 -2.67
CA PHE A 229 -21.19 -0.01 -2.98
C PHE A 229 -21.99 0.35 -4.23
N TYR A 230 -21.96 -0.48 -5.27
CA TYR A 230 -22.75 -0.27 -6.48
C TYR A 230 -24.26 -0.23 -6.17
N PHE A 231 -24.78 -1.18 -5.38
CA PHE A 231 -26.19 -1.20 -5.02
C PHE A 231 -26.58 -0.13 -4.00
N TRP A 232 -25.64 0.32 -3.16
CA TRP A 232 -25.88 1.37 -2.18
C TRP A 232 -25.92 2.77 -2.80
N ASP A 233 -24.98 3.07 -3.71
CA ASP A 233 -24.85 4.38 -4.34
C ASP A 233 -25.59 4.50 -5.68
N GLY A 234 -25.84 3.37 -6.36
CA GLY A 234 -26.46 3.34 -7.68
C GLY A 234 -25.52 3.66 -8.85
N SER A 235 -24.22 3.83 -8.58
CA SER A 235 -23.21 4.11 -9.60
C SER A 235 -21.92 3.32 -9.36
N TRP A 236 -21.03 3.33 -10.35
CA TRP A 236 -19.71 2.71 -10.23
C TRP A 236 -18.67 3.63 -9.59
N ARG A 237 -18.98 4.87 -9.20
CA ARG A 237 -17.98 5.87 -8.75
C ARG A 237 -17.10 5.39 -7.58
N PHE A 238 -17.63 4.54 -6.70
CA PHE A 238 -16.88 4.01 -5.56
C PHE A 238 -16.07 2.74 -5.86
N PHE A 239 -16.17 2.17 -7.07
CA PHE A 239 -15.42 0.98 -7.47
C PHE A 239 -13.92 1.12 -7.20
N GLY A 240 -13.35 2.30 -7.49
CA GLY A 240 -11.93 2.56 -7.32
C GLY A 240 -11.41 2.43 -5.88
N VAL A 241 -12.28 2.58 -4.87
CA VAL A 241 -11.95 2.38 -3.45
C VAL A 241 -12.48 1.04 -2.94
N ALA A 242 -13.67 0.63 -3.37
CA ALA A 242 -14.35 -0.57 -2.89
C ALA A 242 -13.59 -1.85 -3.29
N LEU A 243 -13.17 -1.97 -4.54
CA LEU A 243 -12.43 -3.15 -5.01
C LEU A 243 -11.13 -3.38 -4.21
N PRO A 244 -10.20 -2.40 -4.12
CA PRO A 244 -8.96 -2.62 -3.40
C PRO A 244 -9.16 -2.80 -1.89
N THR A 245 -10.13 -2.13 -1.30
CA THR A 245 -10.47 -2.34 0.13
C THR A 245 -10.96 -3.77 0.36
N GLY A 246 -11.78 -4.30 -0.55
CA GLY A 246 -12.26 -5.67 -0.49
C GLY A 246 -11.16 -6.71 -0.68
N PHE A 247 -10.19 -6.45 -1.57
CA PHE A 247 -8.99 -7.28 -1.73
C PHE A 247 -8.19 -7.37 -0.42
N ILE A 248 -8.01 -6.25 0.28
CA ILE A 248 -7.29 -6.23 1.56
C ILE A 248 -8.09 -6.92 2.67
N ALA A 249 -9.40 -6.74 2.71
CA ALA A 249 -10.26 -7.47 3.65
C ALA A 249 -10.16 -8.98 3.45
N GLY A 250 -10.19 -9.44 2.19
CA GLY A 250 -9.99 -10.85 1.83
C GLY A 250 -8.60 -11.38 2.22
N PHE A 251 -7.54 -10.59 1.99
CA PHE A 251 -6.19 -10.91 2.43
C PHE A 251 -6.10 -11.07 3.95
N VAL A 252 -6.61 -10.09 4.71
CA VAL A 252 -6.62 -10.12 6.19
C VAL A 252 -7.40 -11.31 6.71
N LEU A 253 -8.55 -11.61 6.12
CA LEU A 253 -9.37 -12.76 6.49
C LEU A 253 -8.62 -14.07 6.24
N TYR A 254 -7.97 -14.21 5.08
CA TYR A 254 -7.15 -15.38 4.79
C TYR A 254 -6.01 -15.57 5.80
N VAL A 255 -5.23 -14.52 6.08
CA VAL A 255 -4.11 -14.57 7.05
C VAL A 255 -4.62 -14.94 8.45
N THR A 256 -5.77 -14.39 8.85
CA THR A 256 -6.43 -14.73 10.11
C THR A 256 -6.80 -16.21 10.16
N LEU A 257 -7.39 -16.74 9.09
CA LEU A 257 -7.77 -18.16 9.02
C LEU A 257 -6.56 -19.08 8.99
N ALA A 258 -5.46 -18.68 8.33
CA ALA A 258 -4.23 -19.47 8.24
C ALA A 258 -3.63 -19.79 9.62
N VAL A 259 -3.82 -18.92 10.62
CA VAL A 259 -3.44 -19.17 12.02
C VAL A 259 -4.11 -20.43 12.59
N PHE A 260 -5.36 -20.69 12.19
CA PHE A 260 -6.14 -21.83 12.66
C PHE A 260 -5.99 -23.07 11.77
N LEU A 261 -5.80 -22.87 10.47
CA LEU A 261 -5.68 -23.95 9.48
C LEU A 261 -4.33 -24.69 9.55
N HIS A 262 -3.25 -23.99 9.90
CA HIS A 262 -1.89 -24.54 9.90
C HIS A 262 -1.25 -24.50 11.29
N PRO A 263 -1.74 -25.25 12.30
CA PRO A 263 -1.28 -25.14 13.69
C PRO A 263 0.20 -25.50 13.94
N GLU A 264 0.81 -26.25 13.03
CA GLU A 264 2.21 -26.63 13.03
C GLU A 264 3.16 -25.55 12.49
N MET A 265 2.65 -24.60 11.68
CA MET A 265 3.49 -23.55 11.10
C MET A 265 4.10 -22.67 12.20
N ARG A 266 5.40 -22.40 12.13
CA ARG A 266 6.08 -21.42 12.98
C ARG A 266 7.33 -20.94 12.26
N MET A 267 7.69 -19.67 12.42
CA MET A 267 8.96 -19.16 11.93
C MET A 267 10.13 -19.98 12.52
N GLU A 268 10.95 -20.54 11.64
CA GLU A 268 12.15 -21.28 12.04
C GLU A 268 13.20 -20.33 12.58
N ARG A 269 13.90 -20.69 13.67
CA ARG A 269 14.90 -19.80 14.30
C ARG A 269 16.02 -19.36 13.35
N GLN A 270 16.43 -20.25 12.44
CA GLN A 270 17.51 -19.96 11.48
C GLN A 270 17.08 -18.90 10.46
N ASP A 271 15.83 -18.98 9.99
CA ASP A 271 15.26 -18.07 8.98
C ASP A 271 14.47 -16.90 9.57
N GLN A 272 14.32 -16.85 10.89
CA GLN A 272 13.44 -15.92 11.59
C GLN A 272 13.71 -14.46 11.20
N ARG A 273 14.98 -14.04 11.08
CA ARG A 273 15.33 -12.66 10.71
C ARG A 273 14.86 -12.31 9.30
N ARG A 274 15.09 -13.22 8.35
CA ARG A 274 14.65 -13.09 6.96
C ARG A 274 13.14 -13.03 6.87
N GLN A 275 12.44 -13.92 7.58
CA GLN A 275 10.98 -13.96 7.62
C GLN A 275 10.38 -12.69 8.27
N LEU A 276 11.01 -12.15 9.32
CA LEU A 276 10.61 -10.88 9.92
C LEU A 276 10.78 -9.70 8.95
N LEU A 277 11.83 -9.68 8.13
CA LEU A 277 11.99 -8.68 7.08
C LEU A 277 10.94 -8.84 5.98
N ILE A 278 10.61 -10.07 5.58
CA ILE A 278 9.51 -10.32 4.63
C ILE A 278 8.20 -9.75 5.20
N VAL A 279 7.90 -9.99 6.48
CA VAL A 279 6.72 -9.42 7.16
C VAL A 279 6.75 -7.88 7.13
N ALA A 280 7.87 -7.27 7.52
CA ALA A 280 8.01 -5.81 7.54
C ALA A 280 7.81 -5.18 6.16
N VAL A 281 8.45 -5.74 5.12
CA VAL A 281 8.38 -5.24 3.75
C VAL A 281 6.99 -5.45 3.15
N LEU A 282 6.38 -6.62 3.37
CA LEU A 282 5.01 -6.89 2.94
C LEU A 282 4.00 -5.92 3.58
N SER A 283 4.13 -5.66 4.87
CA SER A 283 3.29 -4.67 5.58
C SER A 283 3.48 -3.26 5.03
N ALA A 284 4.70 -2.87 4.66
CA ALA A 284 4.96 -1.58 4.01
C ALA A 284 4.34 -1.50 2.60
N ILE A 285 4.40 -2.58 1.81
CA ILE A 285 3.73 -2.67 0.51
C ILE A 285 2.21 -2.56 0.66
N LEU A 286 1.63 -3.22 1.67
CA LEU A 286 0.18 -3.13 1.96
C LEU A 286 -0.25 -1.75 2.45
N ALA A 287 0.59 -1.09 3.26
CA ALA A 287 0.36 0.30 3.67
C ALA A 287 0.33 1.24 2.45
N HIS A 288 1.30 1.10 1.55
CA HIS A 288 1.34 1.87 0.30
C HIS A 288 0.15 1.55 -0.60
N TYR A 289 -0.19 0.27 -0.77
CA TYR A 289 -1.34 -0.15 -1.57
C TYR A 289 -2.62 0.52 -1.09
N LEU A 290 -2.87 0.61 0.22
CA LEU A 290 -4.06 1.31 0.71
C LEU A 290 -3.97 2.83 0.56
N GLU A 291 -2.80 3.42 0.79
CA GLU A 291 -2.59 4.86 0.72
C GLU A 291 -2.93 5.45 -0.66
N ILE A 292 -2.48 4.80 -1.74
CA ILE A 292 -2.66 5.27 -3.13
C ILE A 292 -4.11 5.24 -3.63
N HIS A 293 -5.03 4.58 -2.91
CA HIS A 293 -6.46 4.63 -3.22
C HIS A 293 -7.18 5.84 -2.61
N PHE A 294 -6.50 6.61 -1.75
CA PHE A 294 -7.02 7.85 -1.15
C PHE A 294 -6.15 9.08 -1.44
N GLY A 295 -5.17 8.94 -2.34
CA GLY A 295 -4.14 9.93 -2.65
C GLY A 295 -3.65 9.81 -4.09
N ILE A 296 -2.56 10.52 -4.40
CA ILE A 296 -1.88 10.45 -5.70
C ILE A 296 -0.55 9.74 -5.49
N ALA A 297 -0.31 8.67 -6.26
CA ALA A 297 1.00 8.04 -6.28
C ALA A 297 2.00 8.96 -7.01
N ILE A 298 3.03 9.39 -6.29
CA ILE A 298 4.09 10.25 -6.83
C ILE A 298 5.36 9.45 -7.14
N ALA A 299 6.29 10.05 -7.87
CA ALA A 299 7.55 9.40 -8.24
C ALA A 299 8.29 8.80 -7.04
N ALA A 300 8.30 9.51 -5.90
CA ALA A 300 8.95 9.02 -4.69
C ALA A 300 8.27 7.76 -4.12
N THR A 301 6.94 7.76 -3.97
CA THR A 301 6.20 6.60 -3.40
C THR A 301 6.26 5.39 -4.33
N ARG A 302 6.16 5.60 -5.65
CA ARG A 302 6.35 4.54 -6.66
C ARG A 302 7.77 3.96 -6.62
N THR A 303 8.79 4.79 -6.43
CA THR A 303 10.18 4.32 -6.29
C THR A 303 10.33 3.43 -5.06
N TYR A 304 9.78 3.84 -3.90
CA TYR A 304 9.81 3.00 -2.70
C TYR A 304 9.08 1.67 -2.90
N PHE A 305 7.94 1.66 -3.60
CA PHE A 305 7.24 0.42 -3.93
C PHE A 305 8.13 -0.56 -4.72
N TRP A 306 8.84 -0.09 -5.74
CA TRP A 306 9.74 -0.95 -6.52
C TRP A 306 10.95 -1.42 -5.71
N VAL A 307 11.52 -0.56 -4.86
CA VAL A 307 12.60 -0.95 -3.93
C VAL A 307 12.12 -2.02 -2.95
N TYR A 308 10.96 -1.84 -2.33
CA TYR A 308 10.37 -2.83 -1.43
C TYR A 308 10.04 -4.14 -2.14
N SER A 309 9.52 -4.09 -3.37
CA SER A 309 9.26 -5.28 -4.18
C SER A 309 10.56 -6.03 -4.48
N ALA A 310 11.63 -5.33 -4.88
CA ALA A 310 12.93 -5.94 -5.12
C ALA A 310 13.53 -6.57 -3.86
N VAL A 311 13.45 -5.88 -2.71
CA VAL A 311 13.90 -6.42 -1.42
C VAL A 311 13.09 -7.65 -1.01
N LEU A 312 11.77 -7.61 -1.17
CA LEU A 312 10.88 -8.73 -0.89
C LEU A 312 11.25 -9.96 -1.73
N LEU A 313 11.48 -9.77 -3.04
CA LEU A 313 11.92 -10.83 -3.94
C LEU A 313 13.30 -11.37 -3.55
N ALA A 314 14.28 -10.51 -3.27
CA ALA A 314 15.63 -10.94 -2.88
C ALA A 314 15.63 -11.73 -1.57
N LEU A 315 14.85 -11.30 -0.58
CA LEU A 315 14.63 -12.05 0.66
C LEU A 315 13.92 -13.37 0.35
N GLY A 316 12.81 -13.33 -0.38
CA GLY A 316 12.01 -14.50 -0.73
C GLY A 316 12.75 -15.59 -1.49
N MET A 317 13.60 -15.20 -2.43
CA MET A 317 14.44 -16.11 -3.22
C MET A 317 15.69 -16.58 -2.49
N GLY A 318 15.96 -16.07 -1.27
CA GLY A 318 17.16 -16.42 -0.51
C GLY A 318 18.45 -15.79 -1.06
N TRP A 319 18.33 -14.76 -1.91
CA TRP A 319 19.47 -14.01 -2.44
C TRP A 319 20.07 -13.05 -1.41
N LEU A 320 19.31 -12.73 -0.36
CA LEU A 320 19.73 -11.86 0.74
C LEU A 320 19.57 -12.58 2.09
N THR A 321 20.68 -12.78 2.79
CA THR A 321 20.72 -13.37 4.15
C THR A 321 21.04 -12.27 5.19
N PRO A 322 20.13 -12.01 6.15
CA PRO A 322 20.35 -10.96 7.15
C PRO A 322 21.40 -11.37 8.19
N GLU A 323 22.62 -10.85 8.04
CA GLU A 323 23.70 -11.04 9.02
C GLU A 323 23.46 -10.21 10.30
N PRO A 324 23.95 -10.67 11.46
CA PRO A 324 23.92 -9.86 12.67
C PRO A 324 24.72 -8.58 12.44
N PHE A 325 24.22 -7.44 12.93
CA PHE A 325 25.02 -6.22 12.96
C PHE A 325 26.28 -6.50 13.78
N ALA A 326 27.45 -6.47 13.12
CA ALA A 326 28.73 -6.64 13.81
C ALA A 326 28.86 -5.52 14.84
N ALA A 327 29.09 -5.88 16.10
CA ALA A 327 29.43 -4.90 17.11
C ALA A 327 30.66 -4.11 16.61
N PRO A 328 30.70 -2.77 16.79
CA PRO A 328 31.91 -2.01 16.49
C PRO A 328 33.07 -2.69 17.21
N VAL A 329 34.15 -2.97 16.49
CA VAL A 329 35.37 -3.53 17.09
C VAL A 329 35.94 -2.44 18.02
N THR A 330 35.52 -2.45 19.28
CA THR A 330 36.13 -1.67 20.35
C THR A 330 37.32 -2.46 20.88
N GLY A 331 38.29 -2.72 20.00
CA GLY A 331 39.61 -3.19 20.36
C GLY A 331 40.60 -2.05 20.15
N PRO A 332 41.62 -1.88 21.02
CA PRO A 332 42.71 -0.98 20.69
C PRO A 332 43.28 -1.40 19.34
N VAL A 333 43.28 -0.49 18.37
CA VAL A 333 44.03 -0.67 17.12
C VAL A 333 45.45 -1.03 17.56
N PRO A 334 45.98 -2.23 17.25
CA PRO A 334 47.35 -2.55 17.60
C PRO A 334 48.22 -1.48 16.95
N ALA A 335 48.91 -0.71 17.77
CA ALA A 335 49.92 0.21 17.26
C ALA A 335 50.83 -0.64 16.38
N GLN A 336 50.91 -0.31 15.08
CA GLN A 336 51.91 -0.88 14.21
C GLN A 336 53.25 -0.51 14.81
N THR A 337 53.83 -1.43 15.58
CA THR A 337 55.21 -1.31 16.03
C THR A 337 56.04 -1.39 14.76
N GLY A 338 56.56 -0.23 14.35
CA GLY A 338 57.36 -0.10 13.14
C GLY A 338 58.42 -1.18 13.12
N SER A 339 58.28 -2.10 12.15
CA SER A 339 59.23 -3.16 11.92
C SER A 339 60.60 -2.53 11.69
N GLY A 340 61.57 -2.93 12.52
CA GLY A 340 62.92 -2.40 12.56
C GLY A 340 63.56 -2.27 11.19
N GLY A 341 63.96 -1.04 10.87
CA GLY A 341 64.93 -0.77 9.81
C GLY A 341 66.28 -1.36 10.21
N GLY A 342 66.56 -2.57 9.73
CA GLY A 342 67.86 -3.22 9.85
C GLY A 342 68.95 -2.36 9.21
N ARG A 343 69.72 -1.67 10.05
CA ARG A 343 70.87 -0.85 9.63
C ARG A 343 72.00 -1.78 9.20
N ARG A 344 72.13 -1.98 7.89
CA ARG A 344 73.15 -2.80 7.21
C ARG A 344 74.55 -2.25 7.54
N ARG A 345 75.29 -2.97 8.38
CA ARG A 345 76.68 -2.66 8.78
C ARG A 345 77.62 -2.91 7.58
N ARG A 346 78.14 -1.83 7.00
CA ARG A 346 79.08 -1.85 5.87
C ARG A 346 80.49 -2.14 6.42
N THR A 347 81.01 -3.33 6.15
CA THR A 347 82.42 -3.68 6.37
C THR A 347 83.30 -2.91 5.39
N ARG A 348 84.22 -2.11 5.92
CA ARG A 348 85.25 -1.40 5.15
C ARG A 348 86.55 -2.19 5.30
N ARG A 349 87.02 -2.79 4.19
CA ARG A 349 88.37 -3.36 4.06
C ARG A 349 89.39 -2.23 3.95
N SER A 350 90.55 -2.47 4.55
CA SER A 350 91.77 -1.68 4.50
C SER A 350 92.39 -1.64 3.09
N THR A 351 92.79 -0.45 2.68
CA THR A 351 94.13 -0.10 2.16
C THR A 351 94.36 1.35 2.47
#